data_AF-A0A356NLA6-F1
#
_entry.id   AF-A0A356NLA6-F1
#
_cell.length_a   1.000
_cell.length_b   1.000
_cell.length_c   1.000
_cell.angle_alpha   90.00
_cell.angle_beta   90.00
_cell.angle_gamma   90.00
#
_symmetry.space_group_name_H-M   'P 1'
#
loop_
_entity.id
_entity.type
_entity.pdbx_description
1 polymer ?
#
loop_
_entity_poly.entity_id
_entity_poly.type
_entity_poly.pdbx_seq_one_letter_code
_entity_poly.pdbx_strand_id
1 'polypeptide(L)'
;SLSRRDVGGVILECIFRCYDQGVAFCYRLPRQGPSGAIHIDEELTEFAFENNHAAWCVYSAQGKYALKTIDTMGRGVERPLTLKTEKGRYIAIAEAGLVDYARMKLRQHETRPHAIVSDLSGDVIVSLPAVSPWRVILLGQSPGELLENNDLISNLNAPNAIEDCSWIRPGKVIREVTLTTQGGKACVDFAVEHQLQYVEFDAGWYGAENSEASDARTVTLDPARSPGPLDLPEVIRYARERDIGILLYVNRRALERQLDELLPLYRDWGIKGLKYGFVSVGTQKATTWLHEAIRKAADHQLMVDVHDEYRPTGYSRTYPNFMTQEGIGGDETAPSNEQTLTILFTRMLAGAGDNTLCYYDDRVIRNASHAYQLAKAVCFYSPWQFLYWYDRPPGSPRRKGGAGGQKGVIGNEPELEFYDHVPTVWDDTKVMHGAIGDYAVLARRSGEDWFVGCMNSGEPRTLSVPFHFLPEGKIYVAHVYSDDPSVKTRTHVRIDRYRVDSGTVFETSMTAQGGQAIRLVPAGLEETYPFYGQ
;
A
#
# COMPACT_ATOMS: atom_id res chain seq x y z
N SER A 1 -18.87 -19.51 -16.67
CA SER A 1 -19.18 -20.85 -17.20
C SER A 1 -18.63 -21.92 -16.27
N LEU A 2 -19.14 -23.15 -16.33
CA LEU A 2 -18.66 -24.29 -15.54
C LEU A 2 -18.17 -25.38 -16.50
N SER A 3 -16.92 -25.81 -16.37
CA SER A 3 -16.45 -27.06 -17.00
C SER A 3 -16.25 -28.10 -15.91
N ARG A 4 -16.63 -29.35 -16.16
CA ARG A 4 -16.42 -30.49 -15.26
C ARG A 4 -15.56 -31.51 -15.98
N ARG A 5 -14.47 -31.95 -15.35
CA ARG A 5 -13.65 -33.06 -15.84
C ARG A 5 -13.50 -34.11 -14.76
N ASP A 6 -13.53 -35.38 -15.18
CA ASP A 6 -13.09 -36.51 -14.38
C ASP A 6 -11.71 -36.91 -14.90
N VAL A 7 -10.69 -36.75 -14.06
CA VAL A 7 -9.32 -37.12 -14.38
C VAL A 7 -8.86 -38.13 -13.33
N GLY A 8 -8.78 -39.40 -13.70
CA GLY A 8 -8.33 -40.46 -12.79
C GLY A 8 -9.22 -40.68 -11.57
N GLY A 9 -10.53 -40.37 -11.65
CA GLY A 9 -11.47 -40.50 -10.53
C GLY A 9 -11.60 -39.25 -9.65
N VAL A 10 -10.92 -38.15 -10.02
CA VAL A 10 -11.07 -36.83 -9.39
C VAL A 10 -11.90 -35.92 -10.31
N ILE A 11 -13.05 -35.51 -9.81
CA ILE A 11 -13.92 -34.46 -10.33
C ILE A 11 -13.32 -33.11 -10.00
N LEU A 12 -12.96 -32.35 -11.03
CA LEU A 12 -12.56 -30.96 -10.95
C LEU A 12 -13.56 -30.11 -11.73
N GLU A 13 -13.97 -28.99 -11.14
CA GLU A 13 -14.76 -27.99 -11.84
C GLU A 13 -14.02 -26.67 -11.95
N CYS A 14 -14.17 -25.97 -13.08
CA CYS A 14 -13.60 -24.64 -13.26
C CYS A 14 -14.70 -23.60 -13.42
N ILE A 15 -14.67 -22.58 -12.57
CA ILE A 15 -15.63 -21.48 -12.56
C ILE A 15 -14.97 -20.27 -13.21
N PHE A 16 -15.59 -19.73 -14.26
CA PHE A 16 -15.15 -18.50 -14.91
C PHE A 16 -16.10 -17.34 -14.64
N ARG A 17 -15.53 -16.16 -14.37
CA ARG A 17 -16.20 -14.86 -14.35
C ARG A 17 -15.49 -13.93 -15.33
N CYS A 18 -16.26 -13.36 -16.26
CA CYS A 18 -15.76 -12.41 -17.24
C CYS A 18 -16.37 -11.04 -16.95
N TYR A 19 -15.53 -10.03 -16.96
CA TYR A 19 -15.83 -8.64 -16.70
C TYR A 19 -15.26 -7.80 -17.85
N ASP A 20 -15.70 -6.56 -18.00
CA ASP A 20 -15.13 -5.63 -18.99
C ASP A 20 -13.64 -5.39 -18.71
N GLN A 21 -13.27 -5.40 -17.42
CA GLN A 21 -11.91 -5.19 -16.90
C GLN A 21 -10.99 -6.41 -17.04
N GLY A 22 -11.51 -7.60 -17.31
CA GLY A 22 -10.71 -8.81 -17.32
C GLY A 22 -11.48 -10.11 -17.03
N VAL A 23 -10.72 -11.18 -16.84
CA VAL A 23 -11.26 -12.52 -16.60
C VAL A 23 -10.67 -13.08 -15.32
N ALA A 24 -11.50 -13.77 -14.55
CA ALA A 24 -11.08 -14.52 -13.39
C ALA A 24 -11.61 -15.94 -13.43
N PHE A 25 -10.82 -16.89 -12.94
CA PHE A 25 -11.27 -18.26 -12.77
C PHE A 25 -10.72 -18.92 -11.52
N CYS A 26 -11.43 -19.91 -11.01
CA CYS A 26 -10.98 -20.74 -9.89
C CYS A 26 -11.43 -22.19 -10.07
N TYR A 27 -10.82 -23.08 -9.30
CA TYR A 27 -11.15 -24.48 -9.26
C TYR A 27 -12.10 -24.78 -8.10
N ARG A 28 -13.21 -25.48 -8.38
CA ARG A 28 -14.09 -26.05 -7.37
C ARG A 28 -13.89 -27.56 -7.31
N LEU A 29 -13.58 -28.05 -6.12
CA LEU A 29 -13.38 -29.45 -5.81
C LEU A 29 -14.62 -29.93 -5.03
N PRO A 30 -15.60 -30.59 -5.68
CA PRO A 30 -16.79 -31.10 -4.99
C PRO A 30 -16.43 -32.25 -4.02
N ARG A 31 -17.38 -32.64 -3.17
CA ARG A 31 -17.22 -33.84 -2.32
C ARG A 31 -17.01 -35.07 -3.18
N GLN A 32 -15.91 -35.78 -2.92
CA GLN A 32 -15.48 -36.97 -3.66
C GLN A 32 -14.40 -37.71 -2.87
N GLY A 33 -14.12 -38.95 -3.27
CA GLY A 33 -13.11 -39.79 -2.65
C GLY A 33 -13.45 -40.24 -1.22
N PRO A 34 -12.77 -41.27 -0.71
CA PRO A 34 -13.05 -41.83 0.61
C PRO A 34 -12.49 -40.98 1.77
N SER A 35 -11.43 -40.19 1.54
CA SER A 35 -10.79 -39.34 2.55
C SER A 35 -11.55 -38.04 2.85
N GLY A 36 -12.38 -37.57 1.90
CA GLY A 36 -12.98 -36.24 1.98
C GLY A 36 -11.99 -35.08 1.90
N ALA A 37 -10.74 -35.33 1.50
CA ALA A 37 -9.69 -34.32 1.38
C ALA A 37 -8.77 -34.61 0.18
N ILE A 38 -8.18 -33.55 -0.39
CA ILE A 38 -7.21 -33.63 -1.49
C ILE A 38 -5.91 -32.95 -1.06
N HIS A 39 -4.79 -33.59 -1.39
CA HIS A 39 -3.44 -33.02 -1.30
C HIS A 39 -3.02 -32.56 -2.70
N ILE A 40 -2.64 -31.30 -2.79
CA ILE A 40 -2.20 -30.62 -4.01
C ILE A 40 -0.71 -30.33 -3.84
N ASP A 41 0.11 -31.01 -4.62
CA ASP A 41 1.56 -30.86 -4.70
C ASP A 41 1.96 -29.81 -5.75
N GLU A 42 1.27 -29.78 -6.88
CA GLU A 42 1.47 -28.79 -7.94
C GLU A 42 0.13 -28.27 -8.50
N GLU A 43 0.14 -27.03 -8.96
CA GLU A 43 -0.91 -26.45 -9.78
C GLU A 43 -0.38 -26.16 -11.18
N LEU A 44 -1.03 -26.73 -12.20
CA LEU A 44 -0.62 -26.67 -13.61
C LEU A 44 -1.34 -25.57 -14.39
N THR A 45 -1.75 -24.48 -13.74
CA THR A 45 -2.47 -23.39 -14.39
C THR A 45 -1.54 -22.67 -15.36
N GLU A 46 -1.91 -22.65 -16.65
CA GLU A 46 -1.14 -21.98 -17.70
C GLU A 46 -1.81 -20.69 -18.20
N PHE A 47 -0.98 -19.70 -18.51
CA PHE A 47 -1.32 -18.49 -19.24
C PHE A 47 -0.45 -18.46 -20.50
N ALA A 48 -1.01 -18.90 -21.63
CA ALA A 48 -0.28 -19.03 -22.88
C ALA A 48 -0.58 -17.89 -23.85
N PHE A 49 0.47 -17.30 -24.42
CA PHE A 49 0.39 -16.15 -25.32
C PHE A 49 0.89 -16.53 -26.72
N GLU A 50 0.47 -15.76 -27.73
CA GLU A 50 0.93 -15.95 -29.11
C GLU A 50 2.35 -15.42 -29.34
N ASN A 51 2.80 -14.43 -28.55
CA ASN A 51 4.09 -13.75 -28.73
C ASN A 51 4.83 -13.58 -27.39
N ASN A 52 6.14 -13.33 -27.49
CA ASN A 52 7.02 -13.13 -26.33
C ASN A 52 6.91 -11.72 -25.76
N HIS A 53 5.89 -11.45 -24.96
CA HIS A 53 5.62 -10.11 -24.43
C HIS A 53 6.65 -9.66 -23.40
N ALA A 54 6.84 -8.35 -23.29
CA ALA A 54 7.63 -7.74 -22.22
C ALA A 54 6.90 -7.87 -20.88
N ALA A 55 7.64 -8.11 -19.81
CA ALA A 55 7.15 -8.47 -18.48
C ALA A 55 7.93 -7.76 -17.37
N TRP A 56 7.26 -7.00 -16.51
CA TRP A 56 7.88 -6.39 -15.33
C TRP A 56 7.95 -7.40 -14.19
N CYS A 57 9.13 -8.01 -14.01
CA CYS A 57 9.34 -9.12 -13.10
C CYS A 57 9.99 -8.65 -11.78
N VAL A 58 9.50 -9.17 -10.66
CA VAL A 58 10.14 -9.09 -9.34
C VAL A 58 10.00 -10.42 -8.63
N TYR A 59 10.91 -10.78 -7.72
CA TYR A 59 11.00 -12.14 -7.14
C TYR A 59 10.78 -12.17 -5.62
N SER A 60 10.71 -11.01 -4.99
CA SER A 60 10.36 -10.79 -3.58
C SER A 60 9.49 -9.54 -3.48
N ALA A 61 8.75 -9.35 -2.40
CA ALA A 61 7.77 -8.28 -2.33
C ALA A 61 8.43 -6.89 -2.35
N GLN A 62 9.58 -6.75 -1.68
CA GLN A 62 10.40 -5.53 -1.68
C GLN A 62 11.50 -5.51 -2.75
N GLY A 63 11.52 -6.48 -3.68
CA GLY A 63 12.56 -6.60 -4.68
C GLY A 63 12.53 -5.48 -5.74
N LYS A 64 13.64 -5.33 -6.48
CA LYS A 64 13.71 -4.43 -7.64
C LYS A 64 13.08 -5.10 -8.86
N TYR A 65 12.22 -4.37 -9.55
CA TYR A 65 11.64 -4.81 -10.81
C TYR A 65 12.68 -4.79 -11.94
N ALA A 66 12.62 -5.80 -12.80
CA ALA A 66 13.38 -5.89 -14.03
C ALA A 66 12.44 -6.14 -15.21
N LEU A 67 12.63 -5.40 -16.30
CA LEU A 67 11.92 -5.66 -17.54
C LEU A 67 12.57 -6.87 -18.25
N LYS A 68 11.78 -7.92 -18.43
CA LYS A 68 12.18 -9.15 -19.12
C LYS A 68 11.15 -9.50 -20.19
N THR A 69 11.29 -10.66 -20.81
CA THR A 69 10.24 -11.25 -21.65
C THR A 69 9.66 -12.50 -20.97
N ILE A 70 8.52 -13.00 -21.46
CA ILE A 70 7.91 -14.24 -20.97
C ILE A 70 8.93 -15.39 -20.96
N ASP A 71 9.74 -15.52 -22.01
CA ASP A 71 10.68 -16.65 -22.13
C ASP A 71 11.97 -16.48 -21.30
N THR A 72 12.15 -15.32 -20.65
CA THR A 72 13.38 -14.99 -19.88
C THR A 72 13.09 -14.63 -18.42
N MET A 73 11.82 -14.63 -18.01
CA MET A 73 11.39 -14.27 -16.65
C MET A 73 11.85 -15.27 -15.59
N GLY A 74 12.20 -16.51 -15.93
CA GLY A 74 12.64 -17.52 -14.98
C GLY A 74 11.49 -18.00 -14.07
N ARG A 75 11.80 -18.30 -12.80
CA ARG A 75 10.88 -18.90 -11.81
C ARG A 75 10.71 -17.98 -10.60
N GLY A 76 9.58 -18.09 -9.90
CA GLY A 76 9.35 -17.41 -8.63
C GLY A 76 9.03 -15.92 -8.78
N VAL A 77 8.48 -15.52 -9.93
CA VAL A 77 8.05 -14.15 -10.18
C VAL A 77 6.79 -13.86 -9.37
N GLU A 78 6.80 -12.74 -8.66
CA GLU A 78 5.66 -12.28 -7.87
C GLU A 78 4.52 -11.78 -8.75
N ARG A 79 3.34 -11.83 -8.15
CA ARG A 79 2.13 -11.24 -8.68
C ARG A 79 1.84 -9.88 -8.02
N PRO A 80 1.14 -8.96 -8.69
CA PRO A 80 0.69 -9.02 -10.08
C PRO A 80 1.86 -8.94 -11.07
N LEU A 81 1.91 -9.84 -12.04
CA LEU A 81 2.88 -9.79 -13.14
C LEU A 81 2.25 -9.01 -14.29
N THR A 82 2.80 -7.83 -14.56
CA THR A 82 2.30 -6.97 -15.64
C THR A 82 3.09 -7.22 -16.91
N LEU A 83 2.37 -7.33 -18.03
CA LEU A 83 2.88 -7.58 -19.36
C LEU A 83 2.47 -6.42 -20.29
N LYS A 84 3.33 -6.09 -21.25
CA LYS A 84 3.01 -5.21 -22.37
C LYS A 84 3.06 -6.00 -23.67
N THR A 85 1.93 -6.06 -24.35
CA THR A 85 1.82 -6.68 -25.67
C THR A 85 2.46 -5.81 -26.74
N GLU A 86 2.84 -6.42 -27.86
CA GLU A 86 3.38 -5.69 -29.03
C GLU A 86 2.40 -4.68 -29.61
N LYS A 87 1.09 -4.90 -29.41
CA LYS A 87 0.01 -3.97 -29.80
C LYS A 87 -0.21 -2.84 -28.80
N GLY A 88 0.66 -2.69 -27.81
CA GLY A 88 0.58 -1.63 -26.79
C GLY A 88 -0.55 -1.81 -25.77
N ARG A 89 -1.13 -3.01 -25.65
CA ARG A 89 -2.07 -3.37 -24.58
C ARG A 89 -1.35 -3.91 -23.36
N TYR A 90 -1.98 -3.76 -22.20
CA TYR A 90 -1.46 -4.19 -20.91
C TYR A 90 -2.30 -5.33 -20.34
N ILE A 91 -1.61 -6.30 -19.74
CA ILE A 91 -2.20 -7.47 -19.10
C ILE A 91 -1.55 -7.62 -17.72
N ALA A 92 -2.31 -7.86 -16.66
CA ALA A 92 -1.73 -8.24 -15.38
C ALA A 92 -2.27 -9.59 -14.89
N ILE A 93 -1.37 -10.53 -14.61
CA ILE A 93 -1.70 -11.83 -14.02
C ILE A 93 -1.59 -11.70 -12.51
N ALA A 94 -2.71 -11.90 -11.81
CA ALA A 94 -2.84 -11.76 -10.36
C ALA A 94 -3.57 -12.96 -9.72
N GLU A 95 -3.76 -12.91 -8.41
CA GLU A 95 -4.61 -13.86 -7.67
C GLU A 95 -5.43 -13.10 -6.62
N ALA A 96 -6.66 -13.55 -6.39
CA ALA A 96 -7.61 -12.95 -5.45
C ALA A 96 -8.21 -14.02 -4.52
N GLY A 97 -8.56 -13.63 -3.28
CA GLY A 97 -9.17 -14.55 -2.32
C GLY A 97 -8.24 -15.67 -1.87
N LEU A 98 -6.95 -15.38 -1.64
CA LEU A 98 -5.99 -16.37 -1.14
C LEU A 98 -6.24 -16.62 0.35
N VAL A 99 -7.12 -17.56 0.68
CA VAL A 99 -7.43 -17.96 2.07
C VAL A 99 -7.23 -19.46 2.21
N ASP A 100 -6.53 -19.90 3.26
CA ASP A 100 -6.24 -21.32 3.53
C ASP A 100 -5.68 -22.08 2.30
N TYR A 101 -4.75 -21.43 1.61
CA TYR A 101 -4.11 -21.96 0.41
C TYR A 101 -2.67 -21.42 0.30
N ALA A 102 -1.81 -22.10 -0.45
CA ALA A 102 -0.45 -21.63 -0.69
C ALA A 102 -0.44 -20.47 -1.72
N ARG A 103 0.41 -19.47 -1.50
CA ARG A 103 0.60 -18.33 -2.40
C ARG A 103 1.03 -18.82 -3.78
N MET A 104 0.34 -18.35 -4.82
CA MET A 104 0.80 -18.47 -6.19
C MET A 104 1.92 -17.47 -6.49
N LYS A 105 3.05 -17.97 -7.00
CA LYS A 105 4.01 -17.22 -7.83
C LYS A 105 3.88 -17.66 -9.29
N LEU A 106 4.69 -17.11 -10.18
CA LEU A 106 4.68 -17.39 -11.60
C LEU A 106 6.06 -17.81 -12.08
N ARG A 107 6.09 -18.68 -13.09
CA ARG A 107 7.31 -19.11 -13.78
C ARG A 107 7.09 -19.21 -15.28
N GLN A 108 8.16 -19.06 -16.05
CA GLN A 108 8.12 -19.43 -17.46
C GLN A 108 7.87 -20.94 -17.61
N HIS A 109 7.12 -21.31 -18.64
CA HIS A 109 6.93 -22.71 -19.00
C HIS A 109 8.23 -23.28 -19.59
N GLU A 110 8.54 -24.54 -19.26
CA GLU A 110 9.83 -25.16 -19.64
C GLU A 110 9.92 -25.53 -21.12
N THR A 111 8.83 -26.06 -21.69
CA THR A 111 8.81 -26.58 -23.07
C THR A 111 7.94 -25.79 -24.04
N ARG A 112 6.87 -25.14 -23.55
CA ARG A 112 5.95 -24.34 -24.35
C ARG A 112 6.43 -22.88 -24.41
N PRO A 113 6.79 -22.35 -25.59
CA PRO A 113 7.19 -20.95 -25.70
C PRO A 113 6.03 -20.02 -25.34
N HIS A 114 6.37 -18.86 -24.78
CA HIS A 114 5.44 -17.76 -24.48
C HIS A 114 4.30 -18.16 -23.53
N ALA A 115 4.54 -19.17 -22.68
CA ALA A 115 3.62 -19.61 -21.67
C ALA A 115 4.17 -19.37 -20.27
N ILE A 116 3.27 -18.98 -19.38
CA ILE A 116 3.53 -18.75 -17.95
C ILE A 116 2.75 -19.82 -17.19
N VAL A 117 3.33 -20.38 -16.13
CA VAL A 117 2.70 -21.39 -15.28
C VAL A 117 2.63 -20.89 -13.85
N SER A 118 1.57 -21.26 -13.13
CA SER A 118 1.51 -21.12 -11.68
C SER A 118 2.66 -21.86 -10.99
N ASP A 119 3.13 -21.29 -9.89
CA ASP A 119 4.20 -21.84 -9.07
C ASP A 119 3.82 -21.66 -7.59
N LEU A 120 3.20 -22.68 -7.01
CA LEU A 120 2.75 -22.62 -5.61
C LEU A 120 3.96 -22.59 -4.67
N SER A 121 3.87 -21.76 -3.63
CA SER A 121 4.93 -21.62 -2.62
C SER A 121 4.98 -22.79 -1.61
N GLY A 122 4.30 -23.90 -1.89
CA GLY A 122 4.24 -25.11 -1.09
C GLY A 122 2.95 -25.89 -1.31
N ASP A 123 2.90 -27.09 -0.75
CA ASP A 123 1.75 -28.00 -0.80
C ASP A 123 0.49 -27.38 -0.17
N VAL A 124 -0.67 -27.87 -0.62
CA VAL A 124 -1.97 -27.52 -0.06
C VAL A 124 -2.76 -28.78 0.26
N ILE A 125 -3.35 -28.84 1.45
CA ILE A 125 -4.30 -29.87 1.84
C ILE A 125 -5.66 -29.22 2.06
N VAL A 126 -6.66 -29.61 1.27
CA VAL A 126 -8.02 -29.05 1.35
C VAL A 126 -9.04 -30.12 1.74
N SER A 127 -9.93 -29.78 2.68
CA SER A 127 -11.11 -30.59 2.99
C SER A 127 -12.23 -30.28 2.00
N LEU A 128 -12.98 -31.29 1.57
CA LEU A 128 -13.97 -31.17 0.50
C LEU A 128 -15.41 -30.95 1.01
N PRO A 129 -16.20 -30.08 0.36
CA PRO A 129 -15.89 -29.37 -0.88
C PRO A 129 -14.97 -28.15 -0.64
N ALA A 130 -14.12 -27.84 -1.61
CA ALA A 130 -13.18 -26.73 -1.55
C ALA A 130 -13.23 -25.87 -2.83
N VAL A 131 -12.73 -24.65 -2.73
CA VAL A 131 -12.54 -23.72 -3.84
C VAL A 131 -11.14 -23.15 -3.76
N SER A 132 -10.40 -23.17 -4.87
CA SER A 132 -9.08 -22.52 -4.93
C SER A 132 -9.24 -20.99 -4.89
N PRO A 133 -8.17 -20.25 -4.56
CA PRO A 133 -8.13 -18.82 -4.85
C PRO A 133 -8.36 -18.56 -6.35
N TRP A 134 -8.83 -17.37 -6.67
CA TRP A 134 -9.03 -16.94 -8.05
C TRP A 134 -7.68 -16.65 -8.71
N ARG A 135 -7.54 -17.04 -9.96
CA ARG A 135 -6.52 -16.56 -10.89
C ARG A 135 -7.15 -15.46 -11.72
N VAL A 136 -6.47 -14.32 -11.78
CA VAL A 136 -7.05 -13.08 -12.33
C VAL A 136 -6.17 -12.60 -13.48
N ILE A 137 -6.81 -12.23 -14.57
CA ILE A 137 -6.18 -11.63 -15.74
C ILE A 137 -6.86 -10.26 -15.92
N LEU A 138 -6.20 -9.20 -15.44
CA LEU A 138 -6.62 -7.82 -15.68
C LEU A 138 -6.19 -7.41 -17.09
N LEU A 139 -7.04 -6.66 -17.78
CA LEU A 139 -6.81 -6.14 -19.12
C LEU A 139 -6.95 -4.62 -19.11
N GLY A 140 -6.08 -3.93 -19.86
CA GLY A 140 -6.14 -2.48 -20.01
C GLY A 140 -5.49 -2.00 -21.29
N GLN A 141 -5.98 -0.88 -21.83
CA GLN A 141 -5.39 -0.17 -22.95
C GLN A 141 -4.17 0.65 -22.51
N SER A 142 -4.08 0.97 -21.22
CA SER A 142 -2.99 1.71 -20.59
C SER A 142 -2.66 1.11 -19.20
N PRO A 143 -1.49 1.42 -18.61
CA PRO A 143 -1.22 1.01 -17.24
C PRO A 143 -2.12 1.71 -16.21
N GLY A 144 -2.62 2.91 -16.55
CA GLY A 144 -3.61 3.62 -15.74
C GLY A 144 -4.94 2.88 -15.66
N GLU A 145 -5.41 2.35 -16.78
CA GLU A 145 -6.65 1.57 -16.84
C GLU A 145 -6.53 0.27 -16.03
N LEU A 146 -5.36 -0.40 -16.02
CA LEU A 146 -5.13 -1.53 -15.12
C LEU A 146 -5.32 -1.13 -13.64
N LEU A 147 -4.84 0.05 -13.26
CA LEU A 147 -4.92 0.54 -11.88
C LEU A 147 -6.36 0.92 -11.50
N GLU A 148 -7.11 1.56 -12.40
CA GLU A 148 -8.52 1.89 -12.18
C GLU A 148 -9.42 0.64 -12.11
N ASN A 149 -9.05 -0.41 -12.84
CA ASN A 149 -9.78 -1.68 -12.92
C ASN A 149 -9.41 -2.69 -11.82
N ASN A 150 -8.58 -2.30 -10.85
CA ASN A 150 -8.05 -3.22 -9.85
C ASN A 150 -9.09 -3.65 -8.79
N ASP A 151 -10.25 -2.99 -8.76
CA ASP A 151 -11.39 -3.34 -7.92
C ASP A 151 -11.91 -4.77 -8.20
N LEU A 152 -11.65 -5.31 -9.40
CA LEU A 152 -11.89 -6.70 -9.75
C LEU A 152 -11.26 -7.67 -8.74
N ILE A 153 -10.07 -7.38 -8.19
CA ILE A 153 -9.45 -8.23 -7.15
C ILE A 153 -10.34 -8.26 -5.91
N SER A 154 -10.80 -7.09 -5.44
CA SER A 154 -11.72 -6.99 -4.30
C SER A 154 -13.04 -7.70 -4.61
N ASN A 155 -13.61 -7.53 -5.81
CA ASN A 155 -14.89 -8.12 -6.22
C ASN A 155 -14.92 -9.67 -6.19
N LEU A 156 -13.75 -10.31 -6.19
CA LEU A 156 -13.58 -11.77 -6.12
C LEU A 156 -13.45 -12.32 -4.68
N ASN A 157 -13.37 -11.45 -3.68
CA ASN A 157 -13.32 -11.83 -2.26
C ASN A 157 -14.72 -11.98 -1.65
N ALA A 158 -14.80 -12.64 -0.50
CA ALA A 158 -16.05 -12.71 0.26
C ALA A 158 -16.48 -11.30 0.73
N PRO A 159 -17.80 -11.06 0.91
CA PRO A 159 -18.29 -9.83 1.53
C PRO A 159 -17.71 -9.60 2.92
N ASN A 160 -17.88 -8.38 3.43
CA ASN A 160 -17.47 -8.01 4.78
C ASN A 160 -18.05 -8.99 5.83
N ALA A 161 -17.20 -9.44 6.74
CA ALA A 161 -17.52 -10.35 7.84
C ALA A 161 -17.62 -9.65 9.21
N ILE A 162 -17.33 -8.34 9.27
CA ILE A 162 -17.43 -7.53 10.51
C ILE A 162 -18.75 -6.78 10.49
N GLU A 163 -19.62 -7.02 11.48
CA GLU A 163 -20.95 -6.40 11.56
C GLU A 163 -20.88 -4.90 11.87
N ASP A 164 -20.14 -4.52 12.92
CA ASP A 164 -19.90 -3.13 13.31
C ASP A 164 -18.51 -2.69 12.88
N CYS A 165 -18.45 -1.80 11.88
CA CYS A 165 -17.21 -1.23 11.36
C CYS A 165 -16.91 0.19 11.90
N SER A 166 -17.69 0.72 12.86
CA SER A 166 -17.56 2.12 13.32
C SER A 166 -16.23 2.44 14.02
N TRP A 167 -15.54 1.41 14.50
CA TRP A 167 -14.21 1.51 15.12
C TRP A 167 -13.05 1.47 14.10
N ILE A 168 -13.33 1.04 12.85
CA ILE A 168 -12.34 0.97 11.78
C ILE A 168 -12.22 2.35 11.15
N ARG A 169 -11.11 3.03 11.44
CA ARG A 169 -10.89 4.42 11.04
C ARG A 169 -9.60 4.55 10.23
N PRO A 170 -9.70 4.83 8.92
CA PRO A 170 -8.56 5.27 8.12
C PRO A 170 -7.95 6.55 8.70
N GLY A 171 -6.69 6.82 8.37
CA GLY A 171 -6.05 8.07 8.76
C GLY A 171 -4.56 8.10 8.48
N LYS A 172 -3.97 9.26 8.74
CA LYS A 172 -2.53 9.48 8.59
C LYS A 172 -1.80 9.04 9.86
N VAL A 173 -0.63 8.45 9.68
CA VAL A 173 0.19 7.88 10.77
C VAL A 173 1.58 8.51 10.77
N ILE A 174 2.06 8.95 11.93
CA ILE A 174 3.46 9.31 12.16
C ILE A 174 4.12 8.27 13.05
N ARG A 175 5.38 7.93 12.74
CA ARG A 175 6.19 7.03 13.58
C ARG A 175 6.87 7.81 14.71
N GLU A 176 6.77 7.31 15.93
CA GLU A 176 7.59 7.74 17.05
C GLU A 176 8.94 7.02 17.02
N VAL A 177 9.98 7.74 16.58
CA VAL A 177 11.30 7.16 16.32
C VAL A 177 12.23 7.13 17.53
N THR A 178 11.92 7.85 18.62
CA THR A 178 12.85 8.03 19.75
C THR A 178 12.68 6.98 20.84
N LEU A 179 11.51 6.32 20.92
CA LEU A 179 11.07 5.46 22.01
C LEU A 179 11.24 6.13 23.37
N THR A 180 10.68 7.34 23.52
CA THR A 180 10.70 8.11 24.78
C THR A 180 9.34 8.74 25.08
N THR A 181 9.03 9.00 26.35
CA THR A 181 7.78 9.70 26.72
C THR A 181 7.70 11.09 26.09
N GLN A 182 8.83 11.81 26.04
CA GLN A 182 8.89 13.14 25.43
C GLN A 182 8.64 13.10 23.92
N GLY A 183 9.27 12.15 23.20
CA GLY A 183 9.03 11.96 21.77
C GLY A 183 7.60 11.53 21.46
N GLY A 184 7.04 10.63 22.28
CA GLY A 184 5.63 10.22 22.19
C GLY A 184 4.68 11.39 22.32
N LYS A 185 4.83 12.24 23.34
CA LYS A 185 4.00 13.44 23.51
C LYS A 185 4.19 14.45 22.38
N ALA A 186 5.43 14.66 21.91
CA ALA A 186 5.70 15.52 20.77
C ALA A 186 5.05 15.02 19.47
N CYS A 187 5.01 13.70 19.23
CA CYS A 187 4.28 13.12 18.11
C CYS A 187 2.76 13.28 18.24
N VAL A 188 2.21 13.14 19.46
CA VAL A 188 0.79 13.40 19.70
C VAL A 188 0.44 14.87 19.44
N ASP A 189 1.22 15.81 19.96
CA ASP A 189 0.98 17.24 19.76
C ASP A 189 1.10 17.61 18.26
N PHE A 190 2.11 17.07 17.58
CA PHE A 190 2.27 17.23 16.14
C PHE A 190 1.09 16.64 15.36
N ALA A 191 0.60 15.46 15.76
CA ALA A 191 -0.54 14.83 15.10
C ALA A 191 -1.82 15.67 15.23
N VAL A 192 -2.04 16.29 16.40
CA VAL A 192 -3.16 17.23 16.59
C VAL A 192 -3.02 18.46 15.71
N GLU A 193 -1.84 19.06 15.68
CA GLU A 193 -1.56 20.27 14.89
C GLU A 193 -1.73 20.02 13.38
N HIS A 194 -1.24 18.88 12.90
CA HIS A 194 -1.17 18.53 11.48
C HIS A 194 -2.27 17.54 11.02
N GLN A 195 -3.34 17.36 11.81
CA GLN A 195 -4.49 16.54 11.43
C GLN A 195 -4.16 15.06 11.13
N LEU A 196 -3.17 14.48 11.82
CA LEU A 196 -2.90 13.03 11.79
C LEU A 196 -3.77 12.33 12.84
N GLN A 197 -4.09 11.06 12.59
CA GLN A 197 -4.98 10.29 13.47
C GLN A 197 -4.20 9.36 14.40
N TYR A 198 -2.97 9.00 14.03
CA TYR A 198 -2.24 7.93 14.70
C TYR A 198 -0.77 8.24 14.92
N VAL A 199 -0.25 7.73 16.04
CA VAL A 199 1.18 7.62 16.34
C VAL A 199 1.54 6.14 16.48
N GLU A 200 2.57 5.71 15.76
CA GLU A 200 3.06 4.32 15.78
C GLU A 200 4.38 4.21 16.57
N PHE A 201 4.48 3.19 17.42
CA PHE A 201 5.73 2.80 18.09
C PHE A 201 6.27 1.52 17.49
N ASP A 202 7.34 1.67 16.70
CA ASP A 202 8.00 0.57 16.01
C ASP A 202 8.94 -0.23 16.95
N ALA A 203 9.65 -1.21 16.41
CA ALA A 203 10.52 -2.13 17.11
C ALA A 203 11.45 -1.47 18.15
N GLY A 204 11.48 -2.08 19.34
CA GLY A 204 12.32 -1.67 20.48
C GLY A 204 11.56 -1.29 21.74
N TRP A 205 10.24 -1.11 21.68
CA TRP A 205 9.45 -0.67 22.83
C TRP A 205 9.21 -1.77 23.89
N TYR A 206 9.32 -3.04 23.50
CA TYR A 206 9.12 -4.24 24.34
C TYR A 206 10.34 -5.19 24.37
N GLY A 207 11.49 -4.69 23.95
CA GLY A 207 12.78 -5.36 24.01
C GLY A 207 13.45 -5.39 22.64
N ALA A 208 14.62 -6.02 22.58
CA ALA A 208 15.34 -6.17 21.33
C ALA A 208 14.56 -7.06 20.35
N GLU A 209 14.35 -6.57 19.14
CA GLU A 209 13.54 -7.20 18.09
C GLU A 209 13.90 -8.66 17.79
N ASN A 210 15.17 -9.02 17.93
CA ASN A 210 15.67 -10.37 17.63
C ASN A 210 15.92 -11.24 18.88
N SER A 211 15.53 -10.77 20.06
CA SER A 211 15.73 -11.50 21.32
C SER A 211 14.51 -12.32 21.72
N GLU A 212 14.72 -13.58 22.09
CA GLU A 212 13.68 -14.45 22.67
C GLU A 212 13.17 -13.94 24.04
N ALA A 213 13.99 -13.13 24.74
CA ALA A 213 13.67 -12.56 26.03
C ALA A 213 12.75 -11.32 25.93
N SER A 214 12.50 -10.80 24.73
CA SER A 214 11.55 -9.70 24.54
C SER A 214 10.12 -10.17 24.81
N ASP A 215 9.35 -9.33 25.49
CA ASP A 215 7.99 -9.65 25.94
C ASP A 215 7.03 -8.51 25.61
N ALA A 216 6.22 -8.71 24.57
CA ALA A 216 5.28 -7.71 24.08
C ALA A 216 4.13 -7.41 25.06
N ARG A 217 4.00 -8.19 26.14
CA ARG A 217 3.04 -7.91 27.23
C ARG A 217 3.51 -6.79 28.16
N THR A 218 4.76 -6.37 28.05
CA THR A 218 5.38 -5.37 28.94
C THR A 218 6.08 -4.27 28.15
N VAL A 219 6.16 -3.07 28.74
CA VAL A 219 6.96 -1.98 28.19
C VAL A 219 8.38 -2.13 28.74
N THR A 220 9.30 -2.58 27.89
CA THR A 220 10.70 -2.83 28.24
C THR A 220 11.56 -2.36 27.09
N LEU A 221 12.19 -1.20 27.24
CA LEU A 221 12.96 -0.60 26.15
C LEU A 221 14.18 -1.45 25.77
N ASP A 222 14.44 -1.56 24.48
CA ASP A 222 15.73 -1.98 23.96
C ASP A 222 16.77 -0.85 24.17
N PRO A 223 17.76 -1.04 25.06
CA PRO A 223 18.77 -0.02 25.35
C PRO A 223 19.67 0.29 24.15
N ALA A 224 19.73 -0.58 23.14
CA ALA A 224 20.44 -0.32 21.89
C ALA A 224 19.70 0.69 21.00
N ARG A 225 18.37 0.81 21.16
CA ARG A 225 17.52 1.69 20.34
C ARG A 225 17.22 3.02 21.00
N SER A 226 17.07 3.05 22.34
CA SER A 226 16.74 4.26 23.08
C SER A 226 17.30 4.26 24.50
N PRO A 227 17.80 5.41 25.01
CA PRO A 227 18.14 5.57 26.42
C PRO A 227 16.90 5.73 27.32
N GLY A 228 15.70 5.91 26.75
CA GLY A 228 14.48 6.19 27.50
C GLY A 228 14.50 7.57 28.21
N PRO A 229 13.65 7.75 29.24
CA PRO A 229 12.60 6.83 29.67
C PRO A 229 11.42 6.79 28.68
N LEU A 230 10.70 5.66 28.63
CA LEU A 230 9.41 5.53 27.97
C LEU A 230 8.36 5.05 28.97
N ASP A 231 7.43 5.92 29.27
CA ASP A 231 6.18 5.64 29.96
C ASP A 231 5.08 5.60 28.90
N LEU A 232 4.95 4.45 28.24
CA LEU A 232 3.97 4.25 27.19
C LEU A 232 2.53 4.38 27.70
N PRO A 233 2.14 3.87 28.89
CA PRO A 233 0.81 4.13 29.46
C PRO A 233 0.46 5.62 29.57
N GLU A 234 1.40 6.47 29.99
CA GLU A 234 1.20 7.92 30.03
C GLU A 234 1.03 8.52 28.62
N VAL A 235 1.81 8.06 27.63
CA VAL A 235 1.62 8.52 26.23
C VAL A 235 0.25 8.10 25.70
N ILE A 236 -0.18 6.87 25.94
CA ILE A 236 -1.51 6.38 25.53
C ILE A 236 -2.61 7.21 26.17
N ARG A 237 -2.51 7.51 27.48
CA ARG A 237 -3.46 8.39 28.18
C ARG A 237 -3.49 9.79 27.53
N TYR A 238 -2.32 10.37 27.27
CA TYR A 238 -2.15 11.70 26.68
C TYR A 238 -2.72 11.79 25.26
N ALA A 239 -2.50 10.76 24.44
CA ALA A 239 -3.03 10.63 23.08
C ALA A 239 -4.55 10.53 23.07
N ARG A 240 -5.12 9.69 23.95
CA ARG A 240 -6.58 9.54 24.07
C ARG A 240 -7.29 10.84 24.45
N GLU A 241 -6.70 11.66 25.31
CA GLU A 241 -7.26 12.99 25.68
C GLU A 241 -7.31 13.98 24.51
N ARG A 242 -6.62 13.66 23.40
CA ARG A 242 -6.50 14.48 22.18
C ARG A 242 -7.05 13.79 20.95
N ASP A 243 -7.78 12.68 21.12
CA ASP A 243 -8.34 11.86 20.03
C ASP A 243 -7.28 11.31 19.05
N ILE A 244 -6.07 11.03 19.55
CA ILE A 244 -5.00 10.37 18.77
C ILE A 244 -4.91 8.91 19.17
N GLY A 245 -4.90 8.02 18.17
CA GLY A 245 -4.72 6.59 18.37
C GLY A 245 -3.25 6.18 18.46
N ILE A 246 -2.95 5.21 19.32
CA ILE A 246 -1.61 4.59 19.37
C ILE A 246 -1.65 3.24 18.63
N LEU A 247 -0.66 3.03 17.77
CA LEU A 247 -0.39 1.77 17.07
C LEU A 247 0.92 1.17 17.58
N LEU A 248 0.99 -0.15 17.72
CA LEU A 248 2.18 -0.84 18.21
C LEU A 248 2.71 -1.86 17.21
N TYR A 249 4.00 -1.83 16.95
CA TYR A 249 4.69 -2.90 16.25
C TYR A 249 4.84 -4.14 17.12
N VAL A 250 4.60 -5.32 16.54
CA VAL A 250 4.90 -6.62 17.15
C VAL A 250 5.44 -7.58 16.07
N ASN A 251 6.61 -8.15 16.32
CA ASN A 251 7.23 -9.12 15.42
C ASN A 251 6.57 -10.51 15.48
N ARG A 252 6.81 -11.32 14.45
CA ARG A 252 6.30 -12.69 14.31
C ARG A 252 6.56 -13.57 15.53
N ARG A 253 7.75 -13.48 16.14
CA ARG A 253 8.10 -14.32 17.31
C ARG A 253 7.16 -14.07 18.49
N ALA A 254 6.87 -12.80 18.78
CA ALA A 254 5.93 -12.46 19.83
C ALA A 254 4.49 -12.81 19.39
N LEU A 255 4.08 -12.49 18.16
CA LEU A 255 2.74 -12.83 17.67
C LEU A 255 2.45 -14.34 17.76
N GLU A 256 3.33 -15.21 17.25
CA GLU A 256 3.11 -16.66 17.27
C GLU A 256 3.00 -17.25 18.68
N ARG A 257 3.65 -16.64 19.68
CA ARG A 257 3.66 -17.13 21.07
C ARG A 257 2.58 -16.48 21.96
N GLN A 258 2.26 -15.21 21.71
CA GLN A 258 1.58 -14.35 22.68
C GLN A 258 0.29 -13.71 22.14
N LEU A 259 -0.06 -13.86 20.86
CA LEU A 259 -1.19 -13.13 20.25
C LEU A 259 -2.47 -13.16 21.10
N ASP A 260 -2.87 -14.34 21.57
CA ASP A 260 -4.11 -14.51 22.35
C ASP A 260 -4.08 -13.79 23.72
N GLU A 261 -2.89 -13.50 24.26
CA GLU A 261 -2.71 -12.67 25.46
C GLU A 261 -2.63 -11.17 25.11
N LEU A 262 -2.00 -10.83 23.97
CA LEU A 262 -1.76 -9.45 23.56
C LEU A 262 -3.06 -8.73 23.17
N LEU A 263 -3.96 -9.40 22.44
CA LEU A 263 -5.18 -8.77 21.93
C LEU A 263 -6.10 -8.20 23.03
N PRO A 264 -6.48 -8.96 24.08
CA PRO A 264 -7.25 -8.39 25.20
C PRO A 264 -6.46 -7.32 25.97
N LEU A 265 -5.16 -7.54 26.21
CA LEU A 265 -4.31 -6.58 26.92
C LEU A 265 -4.25 -5.23 26.22
N TYR A 266 -4.03 -5.23 24.91
CA TYR A 266 -3.90 -4.02 24.11
C TYR A 266 -5.22 -3.28 23.94
N ARG A 267 -6.33 -4.01 23.83
CA ARG A 267 -7.66 -3.41 23.92
C ARG A 267 -7.85 -2.70 25.26
N ASP A 268 -7.46 -3.33 26.37
CA ASP A 268 -7.58 -2.76 27.71
C ASP A 268 -6.64 -1.55 27.92
N TRP A 269 -5.47 -1.54 27.29
CA TRP A 269 -4.59 -0.36 27.23
C TRP A 269 -5.18 0.78 26.38
N GLY A 270 -6.09 0.46 25.44
CA GLY A 270 -6.69 1.43 24.52
C GLY A 270 -5.94 1.61 23.19
N ILE A 271 -5.08 0.66 22.83
CA ILE A 271 -4.38 0.60 21.54
C ILE A 271 -5.42 0.51 20.40
N LYS A 272 -5.14 1.17 19.28
CA LYS A 272 -6.07 1.20 18.12
C LYS A 272 -5.73 0.17 17.06
N GLY A 273 -4.49 -0.32 17.04
CA GLY A 273 -4.11 -1.40 16.16
C GLY A 273 -2.64 -1.76 16.21
N LEU A 274 -2.28 -2.67 15.32
CA LEU A 274 -1.01 -3.39 15.36
C LEU A 274 -0.34 -3.39 14.00
N LYS A 275 0.98 -3.18 14.01
CA LYS A 275 1.86 -3.43 12.88
C LYS A 275 2.54 -4.78 13.09
N TYR A 276 2.21 -5.77 12.26
CA TYR A 276 2.82 -7.11 12.30
C TYR A 276 4.11 -7.10 11.49
N GLY A 277 5.23 -7.47 12.11
CA GLY A 277 6.53 -7.55 11.46
C GLY A 277 7.10 -8.96 11.34
N PHE A 278 7.94 -9.17 10.34
CA PHE A 278 8.65 -10.40 9.97
C PHE A 278 7.75 -11.63 9.88
N VAL A 279 6.51 -11.45 9.44
CA VAL A 279 5.53 -12.54 9.33
C VAL A 279 5.96 -13.57 8.28
N SER A 280 5.55 -14.82 8.48
CA SER A 280 5.76 -15.85 7.46
C SER A 280 4.71 -15.72 6.38
N VAL A 281 5.10 -15.90 5.12
CA VAL A 281 4.20 -15.94 3.96
C VAL A 281 4.56 -17.10 3.03
N GLY A 282 3.66 -17.44 2.12
CA GLY A 282 3.92 -18.44 1.07
C GLY A 282 3.16 -19.75 1.28
N THR A 283 3.45 -20.48 2.35
CA THR A 283 2.82 -21.79 2.60
C THR A 283 1.36 -21.64 3.04
N GLN A 284 0.54 -22.68 2.86
CA GLN A 284 -0.84 -22.72 3.37
C GLN A 284 -0.89 -22.45 4.88
N LYS A 285 0.05 -23.00 5.65
CA LYS A 285 0.13 -22.77 7.10
C LYS A 285 0.32 -21.29 7.42
N ALA A 286 1.20 -20.60 6.69
CA ALA A 286 1.52 -19.21 6.91
C ALA A 286 0.32 -18.29 6.58
N THR A 287 -0.33 -18.51 5.44
CA THR A 287 -1.52 -17.74 5.04
C THR A 287 -2.68 -17.96 6.01
N THR A 288 -2.91 -19.21 6.43
CA THR A 288 -3.95 -19.57 7.41
C THR A 288 -3.73 -18.88 8.74
N TRP A 289 -2.51 -18.97 9.30
CA TRP A 289 -2.19 -18.35 10.58
C TRP A 289 -2.34 -16.83 10.54
N LEU A 290 -1.84 -16.18 9.49
CA LEU A 290 -1.89 -14.73 9.38
C LEU A 290 -3.33 -14.22 9.25
N HIS A 291 -4.14 -14.88 8.43
CA HIS A 291 -5.56 -14.51 8.29
C HIS A 291 -6.35 -14.75 9.56
N GLU A 292 -6.06 -15.82 10.29
CA GLU A 292 -6.65 -16.05 11.61
C GLU A 292 -6.22 -14.98 12.63
N ALA A 293 -4.95 -14.57 12.61
CA ALA A 293 -4.46 -13.49 13.47
C ALA A 293 -5.16 -12.15 13.18
N ILE A 294 -5.52 -11.87 11.92
CA ILE A 294 -6.30 -10.69 11.52
C ILE A 294 -7.75 -10.79 12.03
N ARG A 295 -8.37 -11.97 11.97
CA ARG A 295 -9.73 -12.20 12.52
C ARG A 295 -9.77 -11.98 14.02
N LYS A 296 -8.83 -12.59 14.74
CA LYS A 296 -8.72 -12.40 16.19
C LYS A 296 -8.51 -10.93 16.56
N ALA A 297 -7.71 -10.18 15.79
CA ALA A 297 -7.61 -8.74 16.00
C ALA A 297 -8.95 -8.01 15.82
N ALA A 298 -9.77 -8.41 14.83
CA ALA A 298 -11.11 -7.87 14.63
C ALA A 298 -12.05 -8.16 15.82
N ASP A 299 -11.99 -9.37 16.40
CA ASP A 299 -12.77 -9.74 17.60
C ASP A 299 -12.46 -8.85 18.81
N HIS A 300 -11.29 -8.21 18.82
CA HIS A 300 -10.84 -7.27 19.84
C HIS A 300 -10.91 -5.80 19.39
N GLN A 301 -11.53 -5.51 18.24
CA GLN A 301 -11.63 -4.17 17.65
C GLN A 301 -10.26 -3.49 17.43
N LEU A 302 -9.28 -4.27 16.99
CA LEU A 302 -7.94 -3.81 16.64
C LEU A 302 -7.74 -3.84 15.12
N MET A 303 -7.27 -2.72 14.58
CA MET A 303 -6.86 -2.61 13.18
C MET A 303 -5.46 -3.19 12.97
N VAL A 304 -5.14 -3.63 11.76
CA VAL A 304 -3.90 -4.34 11.45
C VAL A 304 -3.24 -3.77 10.19
N ASP A 305 -1.92 -3.59 10.29
CA ASP A 305 -0.99 -3.42 9.19
C ASP A 305 -0.01 -4.60 9.18
N VAL A 306 0.27 -5.19 8.02
CA VAL A 306 1.20 -6.33 7.88
C VAL A 306 2.40 -5.95 7.04
N HIS A 307 3.59 -5.92 7.65
CA HIS A 307 4.83 -5.55 6.97
C HIS A 307 5.60 -6.73 6.38
N ASP A 308 6.66 -6.39 5.66
CA ASP A 308 7.60 -7.25 4.96
C ASP A 308 7.04 -7.85 3.66
N GLU A 309 6.78 -9.16 3.63
CA GLU A 309 6.62 -9.93 2.39
C GLU A 309 5.17 -10.17 1.97
N TYR A 310 4.19 -9.70 2.75
CA TYR A 310 2.78 -9.97 2.47
C TYR A 310 2.25 -9.12 1.31
N ARG A 311 1.82 -9.78 0.22
CA ARG A 311 1.11 -9.15 -0.90
C ARG A 311 -0.40 -9.40 -0.81
N PRO A 312 -1.24 -8.36 -0.94
CA PRO A 312 -2.68 -8.49 -0.76
C PRO A 312 -3.33 -9.26 -1.91
N THR A 313 -4.47 -9.87 -1.58
CA THR A 313 -5.33 -10.57 -2.54
C THR A 313 -6.80 -10.14 -2.41
N GLY A 314 -7.04 -8.98 -1.79
CA GLY A 314 -8.36 -8.40 -1.52
C GLY A 314 -9.03 -8.86 -0.20
N TYR A 315 -8.29 -9.53 0.69
CA TYR A 315 -8.82 -9.99 1.99
C TYR A 315 -9.37 -8.86 2.87
N SER A 316 -8.88 -7.62 2.68
CA SER A 316 -9.40 -6.42 3.34
C SER A 316 -10.87 -6.12 3.00
N ARG A 317 -11.43 -6.64 1.90
CA ARG A 317 -12.88 -6.57 1.65
C ARG A 317 -13.66 -7.40 2.67
N THR A 318 -13.14 -8.57 3.03
CA THR A 318 -13.78 -9.51 3.95
C THR A 318 -13.52 -9.08 5.40
N TYR A 319 -12.30 -8.61 5.70
CA TYR A 319 -11.91 -8.12 7.01
C TYR A 319 -11.34 -6.70 6.89
N PRO A 320 -12.20 -5.67 6.92
CA PRO A 320 -11.79 -4.27 6.71
C PRO A 320 -10.92 -3.68 7.82
N ASN A 321 -10.74 -4.39 8.95
CA ASN A 321 -9.75 -4.00 9.95
C ASN A 321 -8.32 -4.23 9.48
N PHE A 322 -8.11 -5.01 8.41
CA PHE A 322 -6.83 -5.12 7.75
C PHE A 322 -6.62 -3.90 6.84
N MET A 323 -6.00 -2.87 7.42
CA MET A 323 -5.96 -1.52 6.87
C MET A 323 -5.00 -1.40 5.70
N THR A 324 -3.81 -1.99 5.84
CA THR A 324 -2.78 -1.94 4.81
C THR A 324 -1.72 -3.01 5.04
N GLN A 325 -0.74 -3.05 4.15
CA GLN A 325 0.43 -3.90 4.24
C GLN A 325 1.59 -3.24 3.51
N GLU A 326 2.81 -3.59 3.88
CA GLU A 326 3.97 -3.25 3.09
C GLU A 326 3.98 -4.10 1.79
N GLY A 327 4.69 -5.23 1.75
CA GLY A 327 4.74 -6.08 0.56
C GLY A 327 5.22 -5.33 -0.68
N ILE A 328 6.03 -4.29 -0.48
CA ILE A 328 6.38 -3.25 -1.46
C ILE A 328 7.77 -2.71 -1.13
N GLY A 329 8.56 -2.39 -2.15
CA GLY A 329 9.79 -1.61 -1.94
C GLY A 329 9.44 -0.15 -1.64
N GLY A 330 9.04 0.14 -0.40
CA GLY A 330 8.72 1.49 0.08
C GLY A 330 9.94 2.40 0.20
N ASP A 331 9.75 3.60 0.75
CA ASP A 331 10.84 4.58 0.90
C ASP A 331 11.98 4.08 1.81
N GLU A 332 11.71 3.11 2.69
CA GLU A 332 12.76 2.45 3.47
C GLU A 332 13.84 1.76 2.61
N THR A 333 13.45 1.27 1.43
CA THR A 333 14.36 0.63 0.47
C THR A 333 15.07 1.64 -0.44
N ALA A 334 14.75 2.93 -0.31
CA ALA A 334 15.23 4.03 -1.13
C ALA A 334 15.18 3.72 -2.66
N PRO A 335 14.01 3.37 -3.22
CA PRO A 335 13.87 3.07 -4.64
C PRO A 335 14.14 4.31 -5.49
N SER A 336 14.59 4.12 -6.73
CA SER A 336 14.57 5.20 -7.73
C SER A 336 13.13 5.58 -8.08
N ASN A 337 12.92 6.76 -8.69
CA ASN A 337 11.60 7.14 -9.19
C ASN A 337 11.08 6.15 -10.25
N GLU A 338 11.96 5.59 -11.09
CA GLU A 338 11.61 4.54 -12.05
C GLU A 338 11.03 3.30 -11.35
N GLN A 339 11.68 2.85 -10.28
CA GLN A 339 11.18 1.70 -9.52
C GLN A 339 9.86 2.04 -8.82
N THR A 340 9.74 3.23 -8.24
CA THR A 340 8.49 3.70 -7.61
C THR A 340 7.33 3.75 -8.62
N LEU A 341 7.55 4.30 -9.80
CA LEU A 341 6.54 4.36 -10.86
C LEU A 341 6.24 2.98 -11.47
N THR A 342 7.21 2.07 -11.47
CA THR A 342 6.97 0.67 -11.82
C THR A 342 6.06 0.00 -10.80
N ILE A 343 6.34 0.18 -9.51
CA ILE A 343 5.55 -0.36 -8.39
C ILE A 343 4.09 0.14 -8.46
N LEU A 344 3.88 1.43 -8.75
CA LEU A 344 2.55 2.05 -8.86
C LEU A 344 1.63 1.34 -9.87
N PHE A 345 2.18 0.89 -11.00
CA PHE A 345 1.41 0.23 -12.05
C PHE A 345 1.53 -1.30 -12.05
N THR A 346 2.14 -1.88 -11.01
CA THR A 346 2.31 -3.34 -10.88
C THR A 346 1.83 -3.82 -9.51
N ARG A 347 2.59 -3.59 -8.43
CA ARG A 347 2.26 -4.01 -7.07
C ARG A 347 0.96 -3.39 -6.56
N MET A 348 0.70 -2.11 -6.87
CA MET A 348 -0.52 -1.44 -6.41
C MET A 348 -1.78 -1.94 -7.13
N LEU A 349 -1.65 -2.72 -8.21
CA LEU A 349 -2.79 -3.45 -8.78
C LEU A 349 -3.34 -4.49 -7.80
N ALA A 350 -2.55 -4.98 -6.84
CA ALA A 350 -3.01 -5.96 -5.86
C ALA A 350 -3.91 -5.36 -4.76
N GLY A 351 -3.92 -4.03 -4.62
CA GLY A 351 -4.57 -3.30 -3.53
C GLY A 351 -3.60 -2.36 -2.82
N ALA A 352 -4.00 -1.91 -1.62
CA ALA A 352 -3.25 -0.95 -0.82
C ALA A 352 -1.77 -1.33 -0.61
N GLY A 353 -0.96 -0.34 -0.29
CA GLY A 353 0.46 -0.54 0.01
C GLY A 353 0.96 0.57 0.89
N ASP A 354 1.38 0.23 2.11
CA ASP A 354 2.12 1.13 2.97
C ASP A 354 3.50 1.37 2.36
N ASN A 355 3.69 2.56 1.80
CA ASN A 355 4.95 2.96 1.21
C ASN A 355 5.87 3.64 2.24
N THR A 356 5.38 3.96 3.44
CA THR A 356 6.13 4.64 4.50
C THR A 356 6.76 5.96 4.03
N LEU A 357 5.93 6.89 3.54
CA LEU A 357 6.40 8.12 2.89
C LEU A 357 7.38 8.89 3.78
N CYS A 358 8.56 9.14 3.25
CA CYS A 358 9.57 9.97 3.87
C CYS A 358 9.46 11.41 3.32
N TYR A 359 9.93 12.40 4.08
CA TYR A 359 9.94 13.78 3.56
C TYR A 359 11.28 14.49 3.73
N TYR A 360 11.92 14.48 4.92
CA TYR A 360 13.21 15.17 5.12
C TYR A 360 14.43 14.27 5.19
N ASP A 361 14.25 12.94 5.24
CA ASP A 361 15.38 12.01 5.25
C ASP A 361 16.21 12.08 3.96
N ASP A 362 17.54 11.98 4.09
CA ASP A 362 18.47 12.05 2.96
C ASP A 362 18.15 10.99 1.87
N ARG A 363 17.46 9.88 2.22
CA ARG A 363 16.98 8.88 1.25
C ARG A 363 16.04 9.46 0.21
N VAL A 364 15.20 10.44 0.59
CA VAL A 364 14.28 11.14 -0.31
C VAL A 364 15.04 12.02 -1.27
N ILE A 365 15.86 12.93 -0.73
CA ILE A 365 16.56 13.98 -1.48
C ILE A 365 17.48 13.38 -2.56
N ARG A 366 17.95 12.14 -2.38
CA ARG A 366 18.79 11.45 -3.37
C ARG A 366 18.04 11.03 -4.64
N ASN A 367 16.77 10.69 -4.54
CA ASN A 367 16.03 10.02 -5.62
C ASN A 367 14.81 10.83 -6.11
N ALA A 368 14.30 11.75 -5.30
CA ALA A 368 13.06 12.47 -5.52
C ALA A 368 13.13 13.90 -4.99
N SER A 369 12.22 14.75 -5.47
CA SER A 369 11.99 16.07 -4.88
C SER A 369 10.93 16.05 -3.77
N HIS A 370 10.78 17.15 -3.05
CA HIS A 370 9.73 17.29 -2.04
C HIS A 370 8.33 17.36 -2.67
N ALA A 371 8.15 18.05 -3.82
CA ALA A 371 6.88 18.06 -4.52
C ALA A 371 6.50 16.67 -5.07
N TYR A 372 7.49 15.84 -5.45
CA TYR A 372 7.28 14.43 -5.78
C TYR A 372 6.72 13.63 -4.60
N GLN A 373 7.23 13.84 -3.39
CA GLN A 373 6.72 13.15 -2.20
C GLN A 373 5.29 13.58 -1.85
N LEU A 374 4.96 14.87 -1.98
CA LEU A 374 3.57 15.33 -1.84
C LEU A 374 2.65 14.62 -2.84
N ALA A 375 3.06 14.57 -4.12
CA ALA A 375 2.31 13.88 -5.17
C ALA A 375 2.13 12.39 -4.89
N LYS A 376 3.16 11.75 -4.31
CA LYS A 376 3.17 10.32 -4.00
C LYS A 376 2.10 9.93 -2.96
N ALA A 377 1.75 10.82 -2.03
CA ALA A 377 0.63 10.60 -1.09
C ALA A 377 -0.74 10.52 -1.78
N VAL A 378 -0.90 11.11 -2.96
CA VAL A 378 -2.09 10.93 -3.80
C VAL A 378 -1.97 9.64 -4.60
N CYS A 379 -0.79 9.37 -5.18
CA CYS A 379 -0.62 8.24 -6.08
C CYS A 379 -0.71 6.88 -5.39
N PHE A 380 -0.07 6.74 -4.24
CA PHE A 380 -0.02 5.49 -3.48
C PHE A 380 -1.15 5.41 -2.46
N TYR A 381 -2.14 4.58 -2.76
CA TYR A 381 -3.29 4.36 -1.87
C TYR A 381 -2.92 3.49 -0.67
N SER A 382 -3.13 4.03 0.54
CA SER A 382 -3.11 3.27 1.80
C SER A 382 -4.12 3.86 2.79
N PRO A 383 -5.11 3.09 3.30
CA PRO A 383 -6.05 3.55 4.33
C PRO A 383 -5.37 4.05 5.61
N TRP A 384 -4.24 3.44 5.98
CA TRP A 384 -3.26 4.02 6.89
C TRP A 384 -2.08 4.53 6.11
N GLN A 385 -2.02 5.85 5.92
CA GLN A 385 -0.95 6.49 5.18
C GLN A 385 0.13 6.92 6.17
N PHE A 386 1.25 6.19 6.22
CA PHE A 386 2.41 6.62 6.98
C PHE A 386 3.09 7.79 6.28
N LEU A 387 3.26 8.88 7.02
CA LEU A 387 3.95 10.08 6.61
C LEU A 387 5.14 10.32 7.55
N TYR A 388 6.17 11.00 7.05
CA TYR A 388 7.33 11.39 7.84
C TYR A 388 8.07 10.20 8.47
N TRP A 389 8.13 9.05 7.78
CA TRP A 389 8.54 7.76 8.36
C TRP A 389 9.88 7.76 9.13
N TYR A 390 10.83 8.61 8.74
CA TYR A 390 12.13 8.76 9.41
C TYR A 390 12.37 10.13 10.04
N ASP A 391 11.37 11.00 10.02
CA ASP A 391 11.46 12.34 10.58
C ASP A 391 10.84 12.37 11.98
N ARG A 392 11.23 13.35 12.80
CA ARG A 392 10.67 13.56 14.14
C ARG A 392 10.12 14.98 14.27
N PRO A 393 9.02 15.18 15.00
CA PRO A 393 8.52 16.51 15.30
C PRO A 393 9.51 17.35 16.11
N PRO A 394 9.41 18.69 16.02
CA PRO A 394 10.02 19.60 16.98
C PRO A 394 9.73 19.19 18.43
N GLY A 395 10.69 19.39 19.34
CA GLY A 395 10.54 19.01 20.75
C GLY A 395 10.82 17.53 21.06
N SER A 396 10.86 16.64 20.07
CA SER A 396 11.28 15.24 20.26
C SER A 396 12.78 15.17 20.63
N PRO A 397 13.22 14.25 21.50
CA PRO A 397 14.63 14.03 21.78
C PRO A 397 15.43 13.60 20.55
N ARG A 398 16.76 13.73 20.61
CA ARG A 398 17.63 13.16 19.57
C ARG A 398 17.78 11.66 19.79
N ARG A 399 17.60 10.87 18.73
CA ARG A 399 17.98 9.46 18.71
C ARG A 399 19.46 9.31 18.33
N LYS A 400 20.19 8.43 19.01
CA LYS A 400 21.57 8.08 18.65
C LYS A 400 21.55 6.97 17.59
N GLY A 401 21.72 7.34 16.32
CA GLY A 401 21.76 6.39 15.19
C GLY A 401 20.39 5.81 14.81
N GLY A 402 20.35 5.05 13.72
CA GLY A 402 19.12 4.43 13.21
C GLY A 402 18.11 5.40 12.57
N ALA A 403 16.90 4.88 12.31
CA ALA A 403 15.72 5.63 11.88
C ALA A 403 15.44 6.82 12.82
N GLY A 404 15.23 8.04 12.30
CA GLY A 404 15.03 9.22 13.17
C GLY A 404 16.30 9.73 13.87
N GLY A 405 17.48 9.43 13.29
CA GLY A 405 18.79 9.88 13.78
C GLY A 405 19.00 11.40 13.74
N GLN A 406 20.26 11.86 13.61
CA GLN A 406 20.63 13.24 13.94
C GLN A 406 19.96 14.37 13.13
N LYS A 407 19.31 14.11 11.99
CA LYS A 407 19.01 15.16 10.99
C LYS A 407 17.54 15.39 10.61
N GLY A 408 16.63 14.43 10.77
CA GLY A 408 15.24 14.58 10.31
C GLY A 408 14.36 15.27 11.34
N VAL A 409 14.45 16.59 11.51
CA VAL A 409 13.42 17.35 12.27
C VAL A 409 12.45 17.98 11.26
N ILE A 410 11.17 17.68 11.46
CA ILE A 410 10.09 18.28 10.67
C ILE A 410 10.10 19.79 10.90
N GLY A 411 10.12 20.56 9.82
CA GLY A 411 10.10 22.02 9.90
C GLY A 411 8.68 22.55 9.85
N ASN A 412 8.55 23.84 9.56
CA ASN A 412 7.28 24.53 9.38
C ASN A 412 7.14 25.06 7.94
N GLU A 413 7.70 24.34 6.97
CA GLU A 413 7.59 24.71 5.57
C GLU A 413 6.11 24.73 5.14
N PRO A 414 5.67 25.77 4.41
CA PRO A 414 4.25 26.04 4.20
C PRO A 414 3.54 24.96 3.38
N GLU A 415 4.26 24.21 2.56
CA GLU A 415 3.67 23.15 1.73
C GLU A 415 3.23 21.92 2.54
N LEU A 416 3.62 21.82 3.82
CA LEU A 416 3.13 20.76 4.69
C LEU A 416 1.61 20.80 4.87
N GLU A 417 0.96 21.95 4.62
CA GLU A 417 -0.51 22.07 4.57
C GLU A 417 -1.14 21.02 3.63
N PHE A 418 -0.41 20.58 2.60
CA PHE A 418 -0.88 19.53 1.70
C PHE A 418 -1.11 18.21 2.44
N TYR A 419 -0.18 17.81 3.32
CA TYR A 419 -0.32 16.59 4.12
C TYR A 419 -1.38 16.73 5.21
N ASP A 420 -1.59 17.94 5.75
CA ASP A 420 -2.69 18.20 6.68
C ASP A 420 -4.04 17.90 6.03
N HIS A 421 -4.19 18.27 4.76
CA HIS A 421 -5.45 18.17 4.01
C HIS A 421 -5.64 16.89 3.20
N VAL A 422 -4.57 16.18 2.79
CA VAL A 422 -4.72 14.97 1.98
C VAL A 422 -5.44 13.86 2.77
N PRO A 423 -6.52 13.27 2.22
CA PRO A 423 -7.20 12.13 2.84
C PRO A 423 -6.45 10.83 2.54
N THR A 424 -6.84 9.73 3.20
CA THR A 424 -6.27 8.39 2.99
C THR A 424 -7.23 7.42 2.33
N VAL A 425 -8.49 7.82 2.17
CA VAL A 425 -9.54 7.10 1.45
C VAL A 425 -10.20 8.03 0.45
N TRP A 426 -10.74 7.44 -0.61
CA TRP A 426 -11.12 8.16 -1.83
C TRP A 426 -12.44 7.62 -2.36
N ASP A 427 -13.29 8.51 -2.83
CA ASP A 427 -14.57 8.18 -3.47
C ASP A 427 -14.40 7.83 -4.95
N ASP A 428 -13.37 8.38 -5.61
CA ASP A 428 -13.11 8.21 -7.05
C ASP A 428 -11.60 8.32 -7.31
N THR A 429 -11.13 7.69 -8.38
CA THR A 429 -9.74 7.73 -8.84
C THR A 429 -9.72 7.75 -10.37
N LYS A 430 -8.93 8.66 -10.94
CA LYS A 430 -8.75 8.83 -12.38
C LYS A 430 -7.28 8.95 -12.73
N VAL A 431 -6.76 8.08 -13.56
CA VAL A 431 -5.39 8.12 -14.09
C VAL A 431 -5.42 8.81 -15.44
N MET A 432 -4.90 10.04 -15.48
CA MET A 432 -4.91 10.88 -16.68
C MET A 432 -3.71 10.57 -17.57
N HIS A 433 -2.56 10.27 -16.97
CA HIS A 433 -1.32 9.93 -17.65
C HIS A 433 -0.61 8.80 -16.91
N GLY A 434 -0.04 7.85 -17.63
CA GLY A 434 0.69 6.75 -17.01
C GLY A 434 1.60 6.00 -17.98
N ALA A 435 2.87 5.89 -17.61
CA ALA A 435 3.85 5.04 -18.27
C ALA A 435 4.70 4.35 -17.20
N ILE A 436 4.70 3.01 -17.21
CA ILE A 436 5.38 2.19 -16.19
C ILE A 436 6.88 2.53 -16.18
N GLY A 437 7.37 3.02 -15.04
CA GLY A 437 8.76 3.44 -14.86
C GLY A 437 9.08 4.89 -15.24
N ASP A 438 8.17 5.59 -15.92
CA ASP A 438 8.47 6.89 -16.51
C ASP A 438 7.72 8.05 -15.85
N TYR A 439 6.38 7.99 -15.80
CA TYR A 439 5.57 9.05 -15.17
C TYR A 439 4.16 8.56 -14.81
N ALA A 440 3.52 9.29 -13.90
CA ALA A 440 2.12 9.14 -13.56
C ALA A 440 1.48 10.50 -13.24
N VAL A 441 0.26 10.71 -13.71
CA VAL A 441 -0.61 11.81 -13.29
C VAL A 441 -1.97 11.23 -12.99
N LEU A 442 -2.40 11.28 -11.73
CA LEU A 442 -3.71 10.80 -11.32
C LEU A 442 -4.41 11.74 -10.35
N ALA A 443 -5.73 11.78 -10.46
CA ALA A 443 -6.63 12.56 -9.63
C ALA A 443 -7.46 11.64 -8.74
N ARG A 444 -7.65 11.99 -7.48
CA ARG A 444 -8.54 11.28 -6.56
C ARG A 444 -9.49 12.25 -5.87
N ARG A 445 -10.73 11.83 -5.66
CA ARG A 445 -11.76 12.64 -4.99
C ARG A 445 -12.02 12.13 -3.57
N SER A 446 -12.26 13.05 -2.65
CA SER A 446 -12.82 12.74 -1.32
C SER A 446 -13.81 13.83 -0.96
N GLY A 447 -15.11 13.49 -0.89
CA GLY A 447 -16.15 14.49 -0.78
C GLY A 447 -16.18 15.39 -2.01
N GLU A 448 -16.08 16.71 -1.82
CA GLU A 448 -16.04 17.68 -2.91
C GLU A 448 -14.61 18.03 -3.37
N ASP A 449 -13.60 17.71 -2.57
CA ASP A 449 -12.20 18.02 -2.84
C ASP A 449 -11.60 16.98 -3.80
N TRP A 450 -10.77 17.46 -4.73
CA TRP A 450 -9.93 16.63 -5.59
C TRP A 450 -8.46 16.85 -5.29
N PHE A 451 -7.66 15.81 -5.44
CA PHE A 451 -6.22 15.84 -5.27
C PHE A 451 -5.57 15.24 -6.51
N VAL A 452 -4.57 15.91 -7.07
CA VAL A 452 -3.81 15.44 -8.23
C VAL A 452 -2.36 15.22 -7.81
N GLY A 453 -1.84 14.03 -8.09
CA GLY A 453 -0.43 13.71 -7.94
C GLY A 453 0.22 13.52 -9.31
N CYS A 454 1.28 14.29 -9.57
CA CYS A 454 2.13 14.18 -10.74
C CYS A 454 3.53 13.71 -10.32
N MET A 455 3.98 12.58 -10.87
CA MET A 455 5.26 11.96 -10.53
C MET A 455 6.05 11.67 -11.81
N ASN A 456 7.35 11.97 -11.82
CA ASN A 456 8.22 11.79 -12.98
C ASN A 456 9.52 11.04 -12.67
N SER A 457 10.09 10.43 -13.70
CA SER A 457 11.39 9.78 -13.70
C SER A 457 12.11 10.03 -15.04
N GLY A 458 13.44 10.17 -14.95
CA GLY A 458 14.31 10.31 -16.12
C GLY A 458 14.34 11.74 -16.65
N GLU A 459 13.71 12.00 -17.78
CA GLU A 459 13.77 13.31 -18.44
C GLU A 459 12.69 14.27 -17.91
N PRO A 460 12.92 15.60 -17.88
CA PRO A 460 11.88 16.57 -17.58
C PRO A 460 10.65 16.42 -18.48
N ARG A 461 9.45 16.63 -17.93
CA ARG A 461 8.20 16.48 -18.67
C ARG A 461 7.24 17.62 -18.41
N THR A 462 6.50 17.98 -19.45
CA THR A 462 5.31 18.81 -19.36
C THR A 462 4.13 18.01 -19.92
N LEU A 463 3.03 17.94 -19.18
CA LEU A 463 1.82 17.21 -19.58
C LEU A 463 0.58 18.07 -19.36
N SER A 464 -0.33 18.06 -20.34
CA SER A 464 -1.64 18.70 -20.23
C SER A 464 -2.59 17.84 -19.39
N VAL A 465 -3.17 18.43 -18.35
CA VAL A 465 -4.07 17.78 -17.40
C VAL A 465 -5.45 18.43 -17.48
N PRO A 466 -6.39 17.85 -18.24
CA PRO A 466 -7.75 18.39 -18.32
C PRO A 466 -8.52 18.14 -17.02
N PHE A 467 -9.11 19.19 -16.45
CA PHE A 467 -9.92 19.11 -15.23
C PHE A 467 -11.40 18.79 -15.51
N HIS A 468 -11.70 18.11 -16.61
CA HIS A 468 -13.07 17.72 -16.99
C HIS A 468 -13.79 16.83 -15.96
N PHE A 469 -13.05 16.29 -14.98
CA PHE A 469 -13.59 15.49 -13.88
C PHE A 469 -14.23 16.34 -12.79
N LEU A 470 -13.98 17.66 -12.79
CA LEU A 470 -14.69 18.60 -11.94
C LEU A 470 -16.14 18.75 -12.41
N PRO A 471 -17.10 18.95 -11.49
CA PRO A 471 -18.49 19.21 -11.86
C PRO A 471 -18.65 20.47 -12.74
N GLU A 472 -19.47 20.37 -13.78
CA GLU A 472 -19.74 21.48 -14.69
C GLU A 472 -20.35 22.68 -13.97
N GLY A 473 -19.90 23.90 -14.33
CA GLY A 473 -20.38 25.15 -13.76
C GLY A 473 -19.91 25.43 -12.32
N LYS A 474 -19.09 24.56 -11.72
CA LYS A 474 -18.45 24.79 -10.43
C LYS A 474 -17.05 25.36 -10.62
N ILE A 475 -16.71 26.30 -9.74
CA ILE A 475 -15.39 26.92 -9.69
C ILE A 475 -14.65 26.33 -8.49
N TYR A 476 -13.39 25.99 -8.71
CA TYR A 476 -12.48 25.46 -7.72
C TYR A 476 -11.28 26.39 -7.54
N VAL A 477 -10.63 26.33 -6.39
CA VAL A 477 -9.28 26.86 -6.17
C VAL A 477 -8.29 25.71 -6.24
N ALA A 478 -7.34 25.81 -7.17
CA ALA A 478 -6.20 24.92 -7.27
C ALA A 478 -5.04 25.46 -6.43
N HIS A 479 -4.69 24.74 -5.37
CA HIS A 479 -3.44 24.90 -4.63
C HIS A 479 -2.39 24.02 -5.29
N VAL A 480 -1.41 24.62 -5.94
CA VAL A 480 -0.40 23.93 -6.75
C VAL A 480 0.93 23.96 -6.01
N TYR A 481 1.49 22.77 -5.74
CA TYR A 481 2.77 22.58 -5.05
C TYR A 481 3.79 22.04 -6.05
N SER A 482 4.78 22.86 -6.43
CA SER A 482 5.74 22.54 -7.49
C SER A 482 7.19 22.77 -7.07
N ASP A 483 8.10 22.00 -7.66
CA ASP A 483 9.54 22.22 -7.50
C ASP A 483 9.97 23.58 -8.06
N ASP A 484 10.65 24.40 -7.25
CA ASP A 484 11.22 25.69 -7.65
C ASP A 484 12.49 26.03 -6.82
N PRO A 485 13.70 25.88 -7.41
CA PRO A 485 14.96 26.22 -6.74
C PRO A 485 15.11 27.69 -6.32
N SER A 486 14.26 28.59 -6.82
CA SER A 486 14.26 30.00 -6.42
C SER A 486 13.67 30.22 -5.02
N VAL A 487 12.76 29.33 -4.58
CA VAL A 487 12.14 29.39 -3.25
C VAL A 487 13.20 29.09 -2.18
N LYS A 488 13.32 29.96 -1.17
CA LYS A 488 14.36 29.90 -0.13
C LYS A 488 13.92 29.13 1.12
N THR A 489 13.24 28.00 0.92
CA THR A 489 12.99 26.99 1.98
C THR A 489 14.00 25.85 1.85
N ARG A 490 14.04 24.94 2.84
CA ARG A 490 14.85 23.71 2.77
C ARG A 490 14.37 22.77 1.66
N THR A 491 13.10 22.87 1.29
CA THR A 491 12.41 21.94 0.39
C THR A 491 12.26 22.45 -1.04
N HIS A 492 12.43 23.76 -1.26
CA HIS A 492 12.30 24.41 -2.56
C HIS A 492 10.94 24.17 -3.24
N VAL A 493 9.85 24.09 -2.46
CA VAL A 493 8.49 23.95 -3.00
C VAL A 493 7.82 25.31 -3.09
N ARG A 494 7.40 25.69 -4.30
CA ARG A 494 6.53 26.86 -4.55
C ARG A 494 5.07 26.45 -4.39
N ILE A 495 4.27 27.37 -3.85
CA ILE A 495 2.82 27.23 -3.73
C ILE A 495 2.16 28.34 -4.52
N ASP A 496 1.43 27.98 -5.57
CA ASP A 496 0.62 28.89 -6.37
C ASP A 496 -0.87 28.58 -6.18
N ARG A 497 -1.73 29.61 -6.32
CA ARG A 497 -3.18 29.45 -6.20
C ARG A 497 -3.91 30.06 -7.39
N TYR A 498 -4.78 29.28 -8.02
CA TYR A 498 -5.54 29.69 -9.21
C TYR A 498 -7.01 29.29 -9.10
N ARG A 499 -7.90 30.09 -9.70
CA ARG A 499 -9.26 29.65 -9.99
C ARG A 499 -9.25 28.75 -11.24
N VAL A 500 -9.95 27.64 -11.15
CA VAL A 500 -10.10 26.65 -12.21
C VAL A 500 -11.52 26.12 -12.25
N ASP A 501 -11.89 25.48 -13.35
CA ASP A 501 -13.19 24.85 -13.58
C ASP A 501 -13.04 23.60 -14.44
N SER A 502 -14.16 22.96 -14.80
CA SER A 502 -14.17 21.76 -15.65
C SER A 502 -13.64 21.99 -17.07
N GLY A 503 -13.54 23.24 -17.53
CA GLY A 503 -12.95 23.61 -18.82
C GLY A 503 -11.45 23.86 -18.76
N THR A 504 -10.85 23.90 -17.57
CA THR A 504 -9.43 24.17 -17.38
C THR A 504 -8.58 23.01 -17.87
N VAL A 505 -7.55 23.31 -18.66
CA VAL A 505 -6.47 22.38 -19.02
C VAL A 505 -5.20 22.89 -18.36
N PHE A 506 -4.75 22.20 -17.33
CA PHE A 506 -3.60 22.60 -16.52
C PHE A 506 -2.31 21.97 -17.05
N GLU A 507 -1.26 22.76 -17.28
CA GLU A 507 0.05 22.25 -17.69
C GLU A 507 0.91 21.91 -16.45
N THR A 508 1.10 20.63 -16.17
CA THR A 508 2.04 20.18 -15.12
C THR A 508 3.45 20.16 -15.69
N SER A 509 4.41 20.76 -14.98
CA SER A 509 5.83 20.74 -15.35
C SER A 509 6.63 20.07 -14.25
N MET A 510 7.30 18.98 -14.59
CA MET A 510 8.05 18.14 -13.66
C MET A 510 9.51 18.06 -14.11
N THR A 511 10.43 18.25 -13.17
CA THR A 511 11.86 18.01 -13.43
C THR A 511 12.12 16.50 -13.58
N ALA A 512 13.34 16.14 -14.01
CA ALA A 512 13.82 14.78 -14.19
C ALA A 512 13.46 13.80 -13.04
N GLN A 513 13.56 14.26 -11.80
CA GLN A 513 13.25 13.50 -10.58
C GLN A 513 12.17 14.19 -9.74
N GLY A 514 11.43 15.10 -10.37
CA GLY A 514 10.46 15.96 -9.72
C GLY A 514 9.04 15.47 -9.82
N GLY A 515 8.16 16.25 -9.21
CA GLY A 515 6.73 16.04 -9.24
C GLY A 515 5.96 17.32 -9.00
N GLN A 516 4.65 17.18 -8.94
CA GLN A 516 3.75 18.28 -8.62
C GLN A 516 2.53 17.71 -7.91
N ALA A 517 2.09 18.35 -6.84
CA ALA A 517 0.84 18.02 -6.18
C ALA A 517 -0.15 19.16 -6.39
N ILE A 518 -1.43 18.85 -6.51
CA ILE A 518 -2.49 19.85 -6.63
C ILE A 518 -3.63 19.46 -5.71
N ARG A 519 -4.10 20.38 -4.88
CA ARG A 519 -5.37 20.25 -4.16
C ARG A 519 -6.38 21.20 -4.81
N LEU A 520 -7.55 20.67 -5.15
CA LEU A 520 -8.65 21.36 -5.80
C LEU A 520 -9.82 21.38 -4.82
N VAL A 521 -10.15 22.56 -4.30
CA VAL A 521 -11.27 22.77 -3.36
C VAL A 521 -12.35 23.62 -4.01
N PRO A 522 -13.66 23.39 -3.74
CA PRO A 522 -14.70 24.31 -4.19
C PRO A 522 -14.40 25.75 -3.75
N ALA A 523 -14.46 26.70 -4.68
CA ALA A 523 -14.11 28.08 -4.38
C ALA A 523 -15.15 28.73 -3.46
N GLY A 524 -14.67 29.41 -2.42
CA GLY A 524 -15.50 30.26 -1.58
C GLY A 524 -15.98 31.51 -2.34
N LEU A 525 -17.12 32.08 -1.94
CA LEU A 525 -17.69 33.28 -2.58
C LEU A 525 -16.77 34.51 -2.52
N GLU A 526 -15.85 34.56 -1.56
CA GLU A 526 -14.98 35.72 -1.30
C GLU A 526 -13.52 35.50 -1.76
N GLU A 527 -13.18 34.32 -2.32
CA GLU A 527 -11.81 34.02 -2.72
C GLU A 527 -11.44 34.67 -4.06
N THR A 528 -10.48 35.60 -4.02
CA THR A 528 -9.98 36.31 -5.20
C THR A 528 -8.61 35.78 -5.62
N TYR A 529 -8.59 34.75 -6.48
CA TYR A 529 -7.39 34.29 -7.19
C TYR A 529 -7.54 34.52 -8.70
N PRO A 530 -6.43 34.71 -9.45
CA PRO A 530 -6.50 34.78 -10.90
C PRO A 530 -7.01 33.46 -11.47
N PHE A 531 -7.77 33.53 -12.56
CA PHE A 531 -8.07 32.33 -13.33
C PHE A 531 -6.80 31.81 -13.98
N TYR A 532 -6.62 30.49 -13.97
CA TYR A 532 -5.47 29.89 -14.63
C TYR A 532 -5.45 30.25 -16.12
N GLY A 533 -4.29 30.71 -16.61
CA GLY A 533 -4.09 31.10 -18.00
C GLY A 533 -4.51 32.53 -18.38
N GLN A 534 -4.96 33.36 -17.41
CA GLN A 534 -5.25 34.78 -17.61
C GLN A 534 -4.12 35.70 -17.17
#